data_AF-A0A3B9AG00-F1
#
_entry.id   AF-A0A3B9AG00-F1
#
_cell.length_a   1.000
_cell.length_b   1.000
_cell.length_c   1.000
_cell.angle_alpha   90.00
_cell.angle_beta   90.00
_cell.angle_gamma   90.00
#
_symmetry.space_group_name_H-M   'P 1'
#
loop_
_entity.id
_entity.type
_entity.pdbx_description
1 polymer ?
#
loop_
_entity_poly.entity_id
_entity_poly.type
_entity_poly.pdbx_seq_one_letter_code
_entity_poly.pdbx_strand_id
1 'polypeptide(L)'
;TWWQTETGGQMLTPLPGAVDLKPGSATVPFFGVQPALLDGEGNEIEGPGEGNLVIKASWPGQLRTVYGDHKRLIETYFSTYPGYYFAGDGARRDEDGY
;
A
#
# COMPACT_ATOMS: atom_id res chain seq x y z
N THR A 1 6.70 2.91 10.64
CA THR A 1 7.01 2.32 9.32
C THR A 1 6.06 1.16 9.06
N TRP A 2 5.14 1.30 8.11
CA TRP A 2 4.35 0.19 7.59
C TRP A 2 5.01 -0.38 6.31
N TRP A 3 5.10 -1.70 6.26
CA TRP A 3 5.64 -2.50 5.15
C TRP A 3 5.35 -3.99 5.36
N GLN A 4 5.64 -4.79 4.36
CA GLN A 4 5.47 -6.25 4.37
C GLN A 4 6.69 -6.97 3.80
N THR A 5 6.80 -8.28 4.04
CA THR A 5 7.86 -9.13 3.45
C THR A 5 7.94 -8.94 1.93
N GLU A 6 6.79 -8.88 1.29
CA GLU A 6 6.56 -8.74 -0.14
C GLU A 6 6.99 -7.38 -0.71
N THR A 7 7.08 -6.37 0.16
CA THR A 7 7.43 -5.01 -0.24
C THR A 7 8.94 -4.75 -0.22
N GLY A 8 9.71 -5.61 0.46
CA GLY A 8 11.17 -5.53 0.55
C GLY A 8 11.72 -4.35 1.36
N GLY A 9 10.90 -3.37 1.73
CA GLY A 9 11.30 -2.18 2.47
C GLY A 9 10.12 -1.29 2.84
N GLN A 10 10.41 -0.16 3.49
CA GLN A 10 9.42 0.77 4.04
C GLN A 10 8.51 1.34 2.96
N MET A 11 7.20 1.29 3.17
CA MET A 11 6.20 1.76 2.20
C MET A 11 5.52 3.04 2.65
N LEU A 12 5.01 3.07 3.89
CA LEU A 12 4.47 4.27 4.54
C LEU A 12 5.30 4.55 5.79
N THR A 13 5.91 5.72 5.88
CA THR A 13 6.75 6.07 7.02
C THR A 13 6.97 7.57 7.14
N PRO A 14 7.01 8.12 8.37
CA PRO A 14 7.49 9.47 8.55
C PRO A 14 8.99 9.53 8.26
N LEU A 15 9.43 10.65 7.69
CA LEU A 15 10.83 11.04 7.64
C LEU A 15 11.11 11.97 8.82
N PRO A 16 11.96 11.56 9.79
CA PRO A 16 12.28 12.40 10.94
C PRO A 16 12.84 13.77 10.50
N GLY A 17 12.29 14.85 11.05
CA GLY A 17 12.66 16.22 10.69
C GLY A 17 11.95 16.77 9.45
N ALA A 18 11.06 16.02 8.81
CA ALA A 18 10.27 16.48 7.67
C ALA A 18 8.76 16.24 7.81
N VAL A 19 8.35 15.23 8.59
CA VAL A 19 6.94 14.82 8.73
C VAL A 19 6.53 14.87 10.19
N ASP A 20 5.48 15.63 10.50
CA ASP A 20 4.89 15.68 11.83
C ASP A 20 4.24 14.34 12.19
N LEU A 21 4.23 13.98 13.47
CA LEU A 21 3.77 12.65 13.89
C LEU A 21 2.36 12.71 14.48
N LYS A 22 1.53 11.73 14.08
CA LYS A 22 0.26 11.40 14.74
C LYS A 22 0.39 10.02 15.40
N PRO A 23 0.18 9.89 16.72
CA PRO A 23 0.31 8.60 17.41
C PRO A 23 -0.54 7.51 16.75
N GLY A 24 0.12 6.42 16.31
CA GLY A 24 -0.53 5.30 15.64
C GLY A 24 -0.63 5.40 14.12
N SER A 25 -0.32 6.54 13.50
CA SER A 25 -0.30 6.67 12.03
C SER A 25 1.06 6.26 11.44
N ALA A 26 1.02 5.61 10.27
CA ALA A 26 2.20 5.37 9.43
C ALA A 26 2.60 6.62 8.62
N THR A 27 1.75 7.65 8.59
CA THR A 27 1.91 8.95 7.95
C THR A 27 1.87 8.91 6.42
N VAL A 28 2.95 9.31 5.75
CA VAL A 28 3.00 9.53 4.31
C VAL A 28 3.68 8.38 3.57
N PRO A 29 3.42 8.22 2.25
CA PRO A 29 4.15 7.27 1.43
C PRO A 29 5.63 7.62 1.26
N PHE A 30 6.46 6.59 1.15
CA PHE A 30 7.85 6.72 0.80
C PHE A 30 8.03 7.01 -0.70
N PHE A 31 9.23 7.39 -1.11
CA PHE A 31 9.52 7.73 -2.50
C PHE A 31 9.22 6.57 -3.47
N GLY A 32 8.47 6.86 -4.53
CA GLY A 32 8.06 5.89 -5.54
C GLY A 32 6.85 5.02 -5.15
N VAL A 33 6.36 5.15 -3.91
CA VAL A 33 5.18 4.42 -3.43
C VAL A 33 3.92 5.25 -3.69
N GLN A 34 2.93 4.66 -4.36
CA GLN A 34 1.68 5.31 -4.74
C GLN A 34 0.49 4.54 -4.13
N PRO A 35 0.17 4.76 -2.83
CA PRO A 35 -0.93 4.08 -2.19
C PRO A 35 -2.29 4.62 -2.65
N ALA A 36 -3.29 3.75 -2.67
CA ALA A 36 -4.69 4.09 -2.84
C ALA A 36 -5.54 3.29 -1.85
N LEU A 37 -6.74 3.79 -1.59
CA LEU A 37 -7.78 3.07 -0.86
C LEU A 37 -8.87 2.70 -1.86
N LEU A 38 -9.23 1.42 -1.92
CA LEU A 38 -10.38 0.96 -2.70
C LEU A 38 -11.52 0.57 -1.78
N ASP A 39 -12.75 0.84 -2.18
CA ASP A 39 -13.94 0.30 -1.52
C ASP A 39 -14.09 -1.21 -1.78
N GLY A 40 -15.19 -1.81 -1.30
CA GLY A 40 -15.48 -3.24 -1.50
C GLY A 40 -15.83 -3.62 -2.95
N GLU A 41 -16.11 -2.64 -3.81
CA GLU A 41 -16.41 -2.82 -5.23
C GLU A 41 -15.18 -2.58 -6.11
N GLY A 42 -14.06 -2.13 -5.53
CA GLY A 42 -12.82 -1.82 -6.23
C GLY A 42 -12.73 -0.40 -6.77
N ASN A 43 -13.64 0.50 -6.39
CA ASN A 43 -13.56 1.91 -6.76
C ASN A 43 -12.60 2.66 -5.84
N GLU A 44 -11.82 3.57 -6.41
CA GLU A 44 -10.88 4.38 -5.62
C GLU A 44 -11.62 5.42 -4.78
N ILE A 45 -11.27 5.48 -3.50
CA ILE A 45 -11.75 6.47 -2.55
C ILE A 45 -10.82 7.68 -2.62
N GLU A 46 -11.35 8.81 -3.08
CA GLU A 46 -10.65 10.10 -3.10
C GLU A 46 -10.81 10.84 -1.76
N GLY A 47 -9.77 11.57 -1.33
CA GLY A 47 -9.81 12.33 -0.08
C GLY A 47 -9.83 11.43 1.17
N PRO A 48 -10.37 11.94 2.30
CA PRO A 48 -10.44 11.20 3.55
C PRO A 48 -11.41 10.03 3.46
N GLY A 49 -11.05 8.88 4.01
CA GLY A 49 -11.88 7.68 3.95
C GLY A 49 -11.15 6.42 4.40
N GLU A 50 -11.84 5.29 4.37
CA GLU A 50 -11.30 3.98 4.76
C GLU A 50 -11.60 2.92 3.72
N GLY A 51 -10.69 1.98 3.53
CA GLY A 51 -10.84 0.94 2.52
C GLY A 51 -9.65 -0.02 2.47
N ASN A 52 -9.59 -0.77 1.39
CA ASN A 52 -8.53 -1.74 1.11
C ASN A 52 -7.28 -1.01 0.61
N LEU A 53 -6.15 -1.24 1.27
CA LEU A 53 -4.88 -0.62 0.90
C LEU A 53 -4.26 -1.33 -0.31
N VAL A 54 -4.08 -0.56 -1.38
CA VAL A 54 -3.46 -1.01 -2.61
C VAL A 54 -2.34 -0.08 -3.05
N ILE A 55 -1.42 -0.57 -3.89
CA ILE A 55 -0.36 0.23 -4.51
C ILE A 55 -0.56 0.26 -6.02
N LYS A 56 -0.63 1.47 -6.61
CA LYS A 56 -0.96 1.72 -8.03
C LYS A 56 0.13 1.32 -9.01
N ALA A 57 1.39 1.36 -8.59
CA ALA A 57 2.55 1.15 -9.44
C ALA A 57 3.62 0.35 -8.71
N SER A 58 4.47 -0.33 -9.47
CA SER A 58 5.61 -1.06 -8.90
C SER A 58 6.63 -0.12 -8.26
N TRP A 59 7.40 -0.67 -7.33
CA TRP A 59 8.55 -0.03 -6.70
C TRP A 59 9.79 -0.95 -6.79
N PRO A 60 11.01 -0.41 -6.62
CA PRO A 60 12.23 -1.18 -6.79
C PRO A 60 12.37 -2.39 -5.84
N GLY A 61 11.79 -2.32 -4.64
CA GLY A 61 11.86 -3.38 -3.62
C GLY A 61 10.80 -4.49 -3.75
N GLN A 62 9.83 -4.36 -4.66
CA GLN A 62 8.70 -5.28 -4.75
C GLN A 62 9.15 -6.71 -5.05
N LEU A 63 8.54 -7.71 -4.40
CA LEU A 63 8.76 -9.12 -4.72
C LEU A 63 8.52 -9.39 -6.21
N ARG A 64 9.29 -10.32 -6.76
CA ARG A 64 9.22 -10.65 -8.19
C ARG A 64 8.40 -11.91 -8.48
N THR A 65 8.32 -12.83 -7.51
CA THR A 65 7.55 -14.07 -7.61
C THR A 65 7.45 -14.77 -6.26
N VAL A 66 6.54 -15.75 -6.16
CA VAL A 66 6.64 -16.83 -5.19
C VAL A 66 7.49 -17.95 -5.80
N TYR A 67 8.45 -18.48 -5.04
CA TYR A 67 9.38 -19.50 -5.55
C TYR A 67 8.64 -20.78 -5.95
N GLY A 68 8.87 -21.24 -7.19
CA GLY A 68 8.21 -22.43 -7.74
C GLY A 68 6.75 -22.24 -8.14
N ASP A 69 6.16 -21.06 -7.92
CA ASP A 69 4.73 -20.82 -8.16
C ASP A 69 4.42 -19.36 -8.50
N HIS A 70 4.77 -18.93 -9.72
CA HIS A 70 4.48 -17.56 -10.17
C HIS A 70 2.98 -17.28 -10.30
N LYS A 71 2.17 -18.32 -10.56
CA LYS A 71 0.72 -18.17 -10.66
C LYS A 71 0.13 -17.73 -9.31
N ARG A 72 0.62 -18.31 -8.21
CA ARG A 72 0.22 -17.90 -6.85
C ARG A 72 0.54 -16.45 -6.53
N LEU A 73 1.62 -15.87 -7.06
CA LEU A 73 1.89 -14.43 -6.94
C LEU A 73 0.71 -13.63 -7.51
N ILE A 74 0.33 -13.91 -8.75
CA ILE A 74 -0.72 -13.17 -9.46
C ILE A 74 -2.05 -13.34 -8.73
N GLU A 75 -2.40 -14.57 -8.37
CA GLU A 75 -3.65 -14.87 -7.66
C GLU A 75 -3.72 -14.18 -6.30
N THR A 76 -2.61 -14.16 -5.55
CA THR A 76 -2.60 -13.63 -4.19
C THR A 76 -2.60 -12.10 -4.17
N TYR A 77 -1.78 -11.46 -5.01
CA TYR A 77 -1.49 -10.02 -4.86
C TYR A 77 -2.07 -9.14 -5.98
N PHE A 78 -2.50 -9.71 -7.10
CA PHE A 78 -2.88 -8.95 -8.30
C PHE A 78 -4.25 -9.33 -8.90
N SER A 79 -4.93 -10.36 -8.38
CA SER A 79 -6.21 -10.82 -8.93
C SER A 79 -7.42 -10.11 -8.35
N THR A 80 -7.38 -9.75 -7.06
CA THR A 80 -8.50 -9.09 -6.36
C THR A 80 -8.81 -7.72 -6.94
N TYR A 81 -7.77 -6.93 -7.23
CA TYR A 81 -7.87 -5.59 -7.80
C TYR A 81 -6.95 -5.48 -9.02
N PRO A 82 -7.43 -5.82 -10.23
CA PRO A 82 -6.62 -5.80 -11.44
C PRO A 82 -5.98 -4.43 -11.69
N GLY A 83 -4.66 -4.43 -11.95
CA GLY A 83 -3.87 -3.21 -12.14
C GLY A 83 -3.23 -2.66 -10.86
N TYR A 84 -3.55 -3.23 -9.70
CA TYR A 84 -3.00 -2.85 -8.40
C TYR A 84 -2.27 -4.01 -7.73
N TYR A 85 -1.30 -3.70 -6.88
CA TYR A 85 -0.83 -4.63 -5.85
C TYR A 85 -1.73 -4.51 -4.61
N PHE A 86 -2.36 -5.61 -4.21
CA PHE A 86 -3.17 -5.67 -3.00
C PHE A 86 -2.32 -6.12 -1.81
N ALA A 87 -2.25 -5.28 -0.77
CA ALA A 87 -1.47 -5.58 0.42
C ALA A 87 -2.17 -6.57 1.37
N GLY A 88 -3.50 -6.74 1.27
CA GLY A 88 -4.27 -7.53 2.24
C GLY A 88 -4.61 -6.78 3.53
N ASP A 89 -4.22 -5.51 3.63
CA ASP A 89 -4.50 -4.64 4.77
C ASP A 89 -5.67 -3.68 4.47
N GLY A 90 -6.45 -3.37 5.52
CA GLY A 90 -7.36 -2.22 5.53
C GLY A 90 -6.65 -1.00 6.10
N ALA A 91 -6.94 0.19 5.56
CA ALA A 91 -6.37 1.44 6.03
C ALA A 91 -7.39 2.57 5.99
N ARG A 92 -7.14 3.61 6.79
CA ARG A 92 -7.88 4.88 6.77
C ARG A 92 -6.90 6.00 6.41
N ARG A 93 -7.33 6.89 5.52
CA ARG A 93 -6.68 8.17 5.21
C ARG A 93 -7.46 9.31 5.85
N ASP A 94 -6.83 10.12 6.68
CA ASP A 94 -7.47 11.26 7.32
C ASP A 94 -7.42 12.55 6.48
N GLU A 95 -7.94 13.66 7.04
CA GLU A 95 -8.03 14.97 6.37
C GLU A 95 -6.67 15.57 5.99
N ASP A 96 -5.61 15.21 6.72
CA ASP A 96 -4.25 15.65 6.40
C ASP A 96 -3.53 14.69 5.44
N GLY A 97 -4.22 13.62 5.01
CA GLY A 97 -3.68 12.61 4.11
C GLY A 97 -2.86 11.50 4.79
N TYR A 98 -2.97 11.36 6.11
CA TYR A 98 -2.23 10.38 6.94
C TYR A 98 -2.98 9.07 7.16
#